data_AF-A0A4E0Q7U2-F1
#
_entry.id   AF-A0A4E0Q7U2-F1
#
_cell.length_a   1.000
_cell.length_b   1.000
_cell.length_c   1.000
_cell.angle_alpha   90.00
_cell.angle_beta   90.00
_cell.angle_gamma   90.00
#
_symmetry.space_group_name_H-M   'P 1'
#
loop_
_entity.id
_entity.type
_entity.pdbx_description
1 polymer ?
#
loop_
_entity_poly.entity_id
_entity_poly.type
_entity_poly.pdbx_seq_one_letter_code
_entity_poly.pdbx_strand_id
1 'polypeptide(L)'
;MANQYSGNFEQIVKNRFKCSAREILLKCQREGLSYQDAEKVLGFKHVTIRKWAKRFDIKLPPRFRSHDEHLEQKREIAYVNQCKLNKINKRNVFSRCWINMNLYSVIKAKS
;
A
#
# COMPACT_ATOMS: atom_id res chain seq x y z
N MET A 1 -25.36 0.38 19.55
CA MET A 1 -26.00 1.57 18.96
C MET A 1 -25.71 1.61 17.47
N ALA A 2 -26.75 1.57 16.64
CA ALA A 2 -26.68 1.64 15.17
C ALA A 2 -27.39 2.93 14.72
N ASN A 3 -26.70 3.76 13.95
CA ASN A 3 -27.14 5.11 13.61
C ASN A 3 -28.23 5.01 12.52
N GLN A 4 -29.43 5.50 12.84
CA GLN A 4 -30.68 5.29 12.09
C GLN A 4 -30.92 6.30 10.94
N TYR A 5 -29.90 7.07 10.52
CA TYR A 5 -30.06 8.21 9.59
C TYR A 5 -29.28 8.10 8.28
N SER A 6 -28.87 6.90 7.88
CA SER A 6 -28.33 6.65 6.54
C SER A 6 -29.14 5.49 5.96
N GLY A 7 -29.94 5.79 4.93
CA GLY A 7 -30.78 4.80 4.24
C GLY A 7 -30.02 3.50 3.95
N ASN A 8 -30.72 2.36 4.01
CA ASN A 8 -30.13 1.05 3.84
C ASN A 8 -29.29 1.05 2.53
N PHE A 9 -28.01 0.68 2.59
CA PHE A 9 -27.11 0.68 1.42
C PHE A 9 -27.75 0.03 0.19
N GLU A 10 -28.51 -1.03 0.43
CA GLU A 10 -29.28 -1.74 -0.59
C GLU A 10 -30.37 -0.88 -1.24
N GLN A 11 -31.09 -0.04 -0.48
CA GLN A 11 -32.06 0.92 -1.03
C GLN A 11 -31.36 1.98 -1.89
N ILE A 12 -30.23 2.50 -1.43
CA ILE A 12 -29.47 3.51 -2.18
C ILE A 12 -28.92 2.92 -3.48
N VAL A 13 -28.36 1.70 -3.42
CA VAL A 13 -27.86 0.99 -4.60
C VAL A 13 -29.00 0.68 -5.57
N LYS A 14 -30.15 0.20 -5.08
CA LYS A 14 -31.32 -0.11 -5.91
C LYS A 14 -31.83 1.13 -6.64
N ASN A 15 -31.88 2.29 -5.96
CA ASN A 15 -32.33 3.54 -6.56
C ASN A 15 -31.33 4.10 -7.57
N ARG A 16 -30.02 4.05 -7.27
CA ARG A 16 -28.97 4.66 -8.11
C ARG A 16 -28.56 3.79 -9.31
N PHE A 17 -28.42 2.49 -9.09
CA PHE A 17 -27.87 1.56 -10.08
C PHE A 17 -28.91 0.59 -10.68
N LYS A 18 -30.16 0.65 -10.21
CA LYS A 18 -31.26 -0.24 -10.63
C LYS A 18 -30.93 -1.74 -10.52
N CYS A 19 -30.00 -2.09 -9.62
CA CYS A 19 -29.55 -3.45 -9.37
C CYS A 19 -29.44 -3.72 -7.87
N SER A 20 -29.27 -4.98 -7.50
CA SER A 20 -29.06 -5.38 -6.11
C SER A 20 -27.66 -5.00 -5.61
N ALA A 21 -27.54 -4.80 -4.30
CA ALA A 21 -26.25 -4.60 -3.63
C ALA A 21 -25.24 -5.71 -3.92
N ARG A 22 -25.71 -6.96 -4.10
CA ARG A 22 -24.87 -8.09 -4.45
C ARG A 22 -24.33 -8.01 -5.87
N GLU A 23 -25.18 -7.69 -6.84
CA GLU A 23 -24.80 -7.61 -8.26
C GLU A 23 -23.76 -6.52 -8.52
N ILE A 24 -23.91 -5.36 -7.89
CA ILE A 24 -22.94 -4.27 -8.09
C ILE A 24 -21.57 -4.63 -7.50
N LEU A 25 -21.54 -5.30 -6.35
CA LEU A 25 -20.29 -5.76 -5.73
C LEU A 25 -19.64 -6.88 -6.55
N LEU A 26 -20.42 -7.79 -7.14
CA LEU A 26 -19.93 -8.79 -8.09
C LEU A 26 -19.40 -8.14 -9.36
N LYS A 27 -20.01 -7.06 -9.84
CA LYS A 27 -19.49 -6.28 -10.98
C LYS A 27 -18.13 -5.68 -10.63
N CYS A 28 -17.99 -5.05 -9.48
CA CYS A 28 -16.70 -4.54 -9.01
C CYS A 28 -15.64 -5.64 -8.87
N GLN A 29 -16.03 -6.84 -8.44
CA GLN A 29 -15.12 -7.99 -8.35
C GLN A 29 -14.66 -8.46 -9.74
N ARG A 30 -15.58 -8.56 -10.71
CA ARG A 30 -15.27 -8.93 -12.10
C ARG A 30 -14.36 -7.91 -12.80
N GLU A 31 -14.56 -6.63 -12.49
CA GLU A 31 -13.71 -5.53 -12.99
C GLU A 31 -12.36 -5.45 -12.25
N GLY A 32 -12.11 -6.31 -11.24
CA GLY A 32 -10.87 -6.32 -10.48
C GLY A 32 -10.66 -5.07 -9.63
N LEU A 33 -11.73 -4.33 -9.32
CA LEU A 33 -11.65 -3.08 -8.56
C LEU A 33 -11.30 -3.35 -7.11
N SER A 34 -10.37 -2.57 -6.56
CA SER A 34 -10.13 -2.60 -5.11
C SER A 34 -11.29 -1.95 -4.36
N TYR A 35 -11.36 -2.15 -3.05
CA TYR A 35 -12.36 -1.47 -2.20
C TYR A 35 -12.36 0.06 -2.32
N GLN A 36 -11.23 0.64 -2.72
CA GLN A 36 -11.12 2.08 -2.87
C GLN A 36 -11.46 2.59 -4.26
N ASP A 37 -11.15 1.79 -5.28
CA ASP A 37 -11.61 2.10 -6.63
C ASP A 37 -13.13 1.97 -6.67
N ALA A 38 -13.67 0.96 -5.99
CA ALA A 38 -15.11 0.84 -5.74
C ALA A 38 -15.68 2.04 -4.94
N GLU A 39 -14.92 2.64 -4.01
CA GLU A 39 -15.36 3.88 -3.33
C GLU A 39 -15.50 5.04 -4.32
N LYS A 40 -14.56 5.19 -5.25
CA LYS A 40 -14.63 6.22 -6.30
C LYS A 40 -15.78 5.97 -7.29
N VAL A 41 -16.00 4.72 -7.68
CA VAL A 41 -17.04 4.35 -8.67
C VAL A 41 -18.44 4.39 -8.06
N LEU A 42 -18.62 3.84 -6.87
CA LEU A 42 -19.93 3.70 -6.24
C LEU A 42 -20.33 4.94 -5.42
N GLY A 43 -19.35 5.73 -4.98
CA GLY A 43 -19.55 6.91 -4.13
C GLY A 43 -19.85 6.57 -2.67
N PHE A 44 -19.53 5.35 -2.22
CA PHE A 44 -19.64 4.94 -0.82
C PHE A 44 -18.26 4.74 -0.21
N LYS A 45 -18.09 5.09 1.07
CA LYS A 45 -16.85 4.82 1.80
C LYS A 45 -16.48 3.33 1.72
N HIS A 46 -15.20 3.03 1.48
CA HIS A 46 -14.67 1.65 1.37
C HIS A 46 -15.02 0.77 2.57
N VAL A 47 -15.17 1.34 3.77
CA VAL A 47 -15.59 0.60 4.99
C VAL A 47 -17.01 0.03 4.83
N THR A 48 -17.93 0.82 4.27
CA THR A 48 -19.30 0.38 3.97
C THR A 48 -19.30 -0.71 2.91
N ILE A 49 -18.55 -0.51 1.83
CA ILE A 49 -18.40 -1.49 0.75
C ILE A 49 -17.84 -2.81 1.32
N ARG A 50 -16.79 -2.75 2.15
CA ARG A 50 -16.20 -3.92 2.82
C ARG A 50 -17.21 -4.64 3.72
N LYS A 51 -17.99 -3.89 4.52
CA LYS A 51 -19.02 -4.46 5.41
C LYS A 51 -20.04 -5.26 4.62
N TRP A 52 -20.51 -4.72 3.50
CA TRP A 52 -21.51 -5.38 2.64
C TRP A 52 -20.92 -6.50 1.80
N ALA A 53 -19.71 -6.34 1.28
CA ALA A 53 -18.97 -7.41 0.60
C ALA A 53 -18.78 -8.62 1.52
N LYS A 54 -18.41 -8.39 2.79
CA LYS A 54 -18.32 -9.45 3.81
C LYS A 54 -19.66 -10.14 4.08
N ARG A 55 -20.78 -9.40 4.07
CA ARG A 55 -22.13 -9.99 4.26
C ARG A 55 -22.55 -10.90 3.12
N PHE A 56 -22.06 -10.66 1.91
CA PHE A 56 -22.35 -11.47 0.73
C PHE A 56 -21.24 -12.46 0.37
N ASP A 57 -20.25 -12.63 1.25
CA ASP A 57 -19.04 -13.44 1.02
C ASP A 57 -18.27 -13.09 -0.27
N ILE A 58 -18.34 -11.82 -0.69
CA ILE A 58 -17.59 -11.29 -1.84
C ILE A 58 -16.27 -10.72 -1.35
N LYS A 59 -15.16 -11.15 -1.95
CA LYS A 59 -13.83 -10.59 -1.70
C LYS A 59 -13.39 -9.73 -2.87
N LEU A 60 -13.32 -8.43 -2.63
CA LEU A 60 -12.65 -7.49 -3.55
C LEU A 60 -11.15 -7.49 -3.27
N PRO A 61 -10.30 -7.27 -4.28
CA PRO A 61 -8.87 -7.15 -4.08
C PRO A 61 -8.55 -6.08 -3.03
N PRO A 62 -7.69 -6.38 -2.04
CA PRO A 62 -7.07 -5.34 -1.23
C PRO A 62 -6.30 -4.41 -2.18
N ARG A 63 -6.20 -3.11 -1.84
CA ARG A 63 -5.47 -2.11 -2.64
C ARG A 63 -4.27 -2.76 -3.34
N PHE A 64 -4.22 -2.70 -4.66
CA PHE A 64 -2.93 -2.72 -5.32
C PHE A 64 -2.20 -1.48 -4.79
N ARG A 65 -1.05 -1.68 -4.12
CA ARG A 65 -0.11 -0.60 -3.89
C ARG A 65 0.04 0.11 -5.22
N SER A 66 -0.11 1.43 -5.25
CA SER A 66 -0.05 2.18 -6.51
C SER A 66 1.22 1.75 -7.25
N HIS A 67 1.14 1.67 -8.59
CA HIS A 67 2.33 1.36 -9.39
C HIS A 67 3.50 2.27 -9.00
N ASP A 68 3.20 3.52 -8.65
CA ASP A 68 4.13 4.51 -8.09
C ASP A 68 4.77 4.08 -6.77
N GLU A 69 4.02 3.57 -5.78
CA GLU A 69 4.59 3.07 -4.52
C GLU A 69 5.58 1.91 -4.72
N HIS A 70 5.30 1.04 -5.70
CA HIS A 70 6.21 -0.06 -6.03
C HIS A 70 7.46 0.43 -6.77
N LEU A 71 7.32 1.48 -7.60
CA LEU A 71 8.43 2.11 -8.31
C LEU A 71 9.34 2.87 -7.34
N GLU A 72 8.75 3.58 -6.38
CA GLU A 72 9.45 4.25 -5.28
C GLU A 72 10.17 3.24 -4.37
N GLN A 73 9.52 2.14 -3.98
CA GLN A 73 10.18 1.07 -3.22
C GLN A 73 11.38 0.47 -3.97
N LYS A 74 11.28 0.28 -5.28
CA LYS A 74 12.41 -0.18 -6.10
C LYS A 74 13.56 0.84 -6.12
N ARG A 75 13.25 2.14 -6.17
CA ARG A 75 14.25 3.22 -6.12
C ARG A 75 14.95 3.28 -4.77
N GLU A 76 14.18 3.16 -3.68
CA GLU A 76 14.71 3.11 -2.32
C GLU A 76 15.67 1.94 -2.12
N ILE A 77 15.27 0.74 -2.54
CA ILE A 77 16.10 -0.47 -2.46
C ILE A 77 17.38 -0.29 -3.30
N ALA A 78 17.26 0.26 -4.52
CA ALA A 78 18.41 0.52 -5.38
C ALA A 78 19.38 1.54 -4.76
N TYR A 79 18.87 2.57 -4.09
CA TYR A 79 19.68 3.56 -3.39
C TYR A 79 20.44 2.95 -2.21
N VAL A 80 19.76 2.17 -1.36
CA VAL A 80 20.40 1.48 -0.23
C VAL A 80 21.50 0.51 -0.71
N ASN A 81 21.26 -0.20 -1.81
CA ASN A 81 22.26 -1.10 -2.40
C ASN A 81 23.51 -0.33 -2.87
N GLN A 82 23.35 0.88 -3.42
CA GLN A 82 24.48 1.71 -3.80
C GLN A 82 25.31 2.19 -2.60
N CYS A 83 24.68 2.45 -1.47
CA CYS A 83 25.37 2.83 -0.23
C CYS A 83 26.22 1.67 0.36
N LYS A 84 25.85 0.42 0.07
CA LYS A 84 26.54 -0.80 0.52
C LYS A 84 27.66 -1.28 -0.41
N LEU A 85 27.86 -0.63 -1.56
CA LEU A 85 28.92 -1.02 -2.50
C LEU A 85 30.31 -0.84 -1.88
N ASN A 86 31.22 -1.77 -2.18
CA ASN A 86 32.60 -1.75 -1.68
C ASN A 86 33.45 -0.63 -2.32
N LYS A 87 33.18 -0.23 -3.56
CA LYS A 87 33.93 0.84 -4.24
C LYS A 87 33.39 2.21 -3.82
N ILE A 88 34.27 3.15 -3.48
CA ILE A 88 33.88 4.50 -3.07
C ILE A 88 33.22 5.25 -4.24
N ASN A 89 32.10 5.91 -3.95
CA ASN A 89 31.26 6.70 -4.83
C ASN A 89 30.63 7.83 -4.01
N LYS A 90 30.16 8.91 -4.64
CA LYS A 90 29.52 10.07 -3.99
C LYS A 90 28.41 9.73 -2.99
N ARG A 91 27.77 8.56 -3.12
CA ARG A 91 26.66 8.09 -2.27
C ARG A 91 27.10 7.25 -1.06
N ASN A 92 28.34 6.75 -1.02
CA ASN A 92 28.82 5.85 0.05
C ASN A 92 30.08 6.37 0.77
N VAL A 93 30.47 7.63 0.51
CA VAL A 93 31.64 8.28 1.13
C VAL A 93 31.58 8.20 2.65
N PHE A 94 30.40 8.41 3.25
CA PHE A 94 30.22 8.40 4.70
C PHE A 94 29.93 7.02 5.29
N SER A 95 29.60 6.01 4.48
CA SER A 95 29.26 4.67 4.99
C SER A 95 30.49 3.76 5.19
N ARG A 96 31.68 4.20 4.77
CA ARG A 96 32.93 3.45 4.98
C ARG A 96 33.65 3.91 6.24
N CYS A 97 34.39 3.02 6.91
CA CYS A 97 35.30 3.41 7.98
C CYS A 97 36.46 4.22 7.40
N TRP A 98 36.67 5.42 7.93
CA TRP A 98 37.75 6.34 7.54
C TRP A 98 39.05 6.05 8.29
N ILE A 99 38.95 5.24 9.34
CA ILE A 99 40.07 4.83 10.16
C ILE A 99 40.64 3.55 9.56
N ASN A 100 41.92 3.59 9.21
CA ASN A 100 42.65 2.37 8.87
C ASN A 100 42.87 1.56 10.15
N MET A 101 42.12 0.48 10.33
CA MET A 101 42.19 -0.38 11.52
C MET A 101 43.60 -0.95 11.77
N ASN A 102 44.40 -1.13 10.71
CA ASN A 102 45.79 -1.59 10.86
C ASN A 102 46.68 -0.50 11.49
N LEU A 103 46.43 0.78 11.21
CA LEU A 103 47.16 1.88 11.85
C LEU A 103 46.63 2.17 13.25
N TYR A 104 45.32 2.07 13.44
CA TYR A 104 44.68 2.31 14.74
C TYR A 104 45.10 1.28 15.81
N SER A 105 45.18 0.00 15.45
CA SER A 105 45.66 -1.05 16.36
C SER A 105 47.10 -0.82 16.81
N VAL A 106 47.98 -0.35 15.92
CA VAL A 106 49.37 -0.02 16.23
C VAL A 106 49.49 1.19 17.17
N ILE A 107 48.66 2.22 16.97
CA ILE A 107 48.62 3.40 17.85
C ILE A 107 48.07 3.01 19.22
N LYS A 108 46.99 2.22 19.27
CA LYS A 108 46.38 1.76 20.52
C LYS A 108 47.31 0.86 21.33
N ALA A 109 48.10 0.01 20.69
CA ALA A 109 49.04 -0.89 21.37
C ALA A 109 50.28 -0.16 21.95
N LYS A 110 50.55 1.07 21.52
CA LYS A 110 51.64 1.92 22.05
C LYS A 110 51.20 2.84 23.20
N SER A 111 49.90 2.93 23.47
CA SER A 111 49.32 3.67 24.61
C SER A 111 49.06 2.74 25.78
#